data_AF-A0A142VW45-F1
#
_entry.id   AF-A0A142VW45-F1
#
_cell.length_a   1.000
_cell.length_b   1.000
_cell.length_c   1.000
_cell.angle_alpha   90.00
_cell.angle_beta   90.00
_cell.angle_gamma   90.00
#
_symmetry.space_group_name_H-M   'P 1'
#
loop_
_entity.id
_entity.type
_entity.pdbx_description
1 polymer ?
#
loop_
_entity_poly.entity_id
_entity_poly.type
_entity_poly.pdbx_seq_one_letter_code
_entity_poly.pdbx_strand_id
1 'polypeptide(L)' 'MLATKENAEGTVMPFYGSQSVRGCSAQLKLRHGNEAKQLVARQLEWARERGNGQEIAYWSAVLEDLASLPS' A
#
# COMPACT_ATOMS: atom_id res chain seq x y z
N MET A 1 10.35 19.63 -35.27
CA MET A 1 9.01 19.26 -34.75
C MET A 1 9.04 17.78 -34.41
N LEU A 2 9.07 17.44 -33.12
CA LEU A 2 8.55 16.18 -32.63
C LEU A 2 8.07 16.45 -31.20
N ALA A 3 6.75 16.38 -31.01
CA ALA A 3 6.12 16.49 -29.72
C ALA A 3 6.03 15.08 -29.13
N THR A 4 6.61 14.88 -27.96
CA THR A 4 6.25 13.78 -27.05
C THR A 4 5.96 14.40 -25.69
N LYS A 5 4.67 14.66 -25.48
CA LYS A 5 4.07 14.85 -24.16
C LYS A 5 4.11 13.49 -23.48
N GLU A 6 5.18 13.19 -22.77
CA GLU A 6 5.19 12.08 -21.82
C GLU A 6 4.91 12.65 -20.43
N ASN A 7 3.61 12.82 -20.19
CA ASN A 7 3.04 13.17 -18.91
C ASN A 7 2.89 11.85 -18.14
N ALA A 8 3.93 11.47 -17.42
CA ALA A 8 3.88 10.40 -16.43
C ALA A 8 5.07 10.59 -15.47
N GLU A 9 4.95 11.57 -14.57
CA GLU A 9 5.69 11.55 -13.31
C GLU A 9 5.15 10.41 -12.45
N GLY A 10 5.38 9.18 -12.92
CA GLY A 10 5.28 7.97 -12.13
C GLY A 10 6.49 7.94 -11.22
N THR A 11 6.41 8.62 -10.08
CA THR A 11 7.30 8.38 -8.95
C THR A 11 7.12 6.92 -8.55
N VAL A 12 7.94 6.05 -9.15
CA VAL A 12 8.04 4.64 -8.75
C VAL A 12 8.62 4.64 -7.35
N MET A 13 7.74 4.54 -6.36
CA MET A 13 8.14 4.29 -4.98
C MET A 13 8.83 2.92 -4.93
N PRO A 14 10.15 2.86 -4.64
CA PRO A 14 10.94 1.64 -4.80
C PRO A 14 10.54 0.54 -3.81
N PHE A 15 9.70 0.83 -2.81
CA PHE A 15 9.29 -0.13 -1.78
C PHE A 15 7.95 -0.84 -2.08
N TYR A 16 7.04 -0.23 -2.85
CA TYR A 16 5.71 -0.79 -3.14
C TYR A 16 5.49 -1.22 -4.60
N GLY A 17 6.34 -0.77 -5.52
CA GLY A 17 6.16 -1.00 -6.96
C GLY A 17 6.24 -2.45 -7.41
N SER A 18 6.67 -3.38 -6.56
CA SER A 18 6.81 -4.81 -6.90
C SER A 18 5.88 -5.74 -6.13
N GLN A 19 5.17 -5.27 -5.09
CA GLN A 19 4.36 -6.12 -4.24
C GLN A 19 2.88 -5.82 -4.39
N SER A 20 2.10 -6.82 -4.80
CA SER A 20 0.65 -6.69 -4.89
C SER A 20 0.03 -6.58 -3.50
N VAL A 21 -1.12 -5.89 -3.40
CA VAL A 21 -1.92 -5.77 -2.17
C VAL A 21 -2.12 -7.12 -1.51
N ARG A 22 -2.61 -8.11 -2.27
CA ARG A 22 -2.84 -9.48 -1.78
C ARG A 22 -1.55 -10.15 -1.27
N GLY A 23 -0.43 -9.96 -1.97
CA GLY A 23 0.87 -10.50 -1.56
C GLY A 23 1.35 -9.88 -0.24
N CYS A 24 1.20 -8.57 -0.09
CA CYS A 24 1.53 -7.85 1.12
C CYS A 24 0.66 -8.28 2.31
N SER A 25 -0.67 -8.33 2.12
CA SER A 25 -1.62 -8.80 3.14
C SER A 25 -1.34 -10.23 3.60
N ALA A 26 -1.11 -11.14 2.66
CA ALA A 26 -0.79 -12.53 2.99
C ALA A 26 0.50 -12.65 3.79
N GLN A 27 1.55 -11.91 3.43
CA GLN A 27 2.81 -11.88 4.18
C GLN A 27 2.64 -11.26 5.58
N LEU A 28 1.90 -10.17 5.69
CA LEU A 28 1.62 -9.51 6.97
C LEU A 28 0.82 -10.43 7.90
N LYS A 29 -0.24 -11.08 7.39
CA LYS A 29 -1.03 -12.06 8.15
C LYS A 29 -0.18 -13.26 8.55
N LEU A 30 0.68 -13.77 7.68
CA LEU A 30 1.58 -14.90 7.98
C LEU A 30 2.59 -14.53 9.09
N ARG A 31 3.17 -13.33 9.04
CA ARG A 31 4.23 -12.91 9.96
C ARG A 31 3.71 -12.39 11.30
N HIS A 32 2.58 -11.69 11.30
CA HIS A 32 2.08 -10.95 12.45
C HIS A 32 0.69 -11.40 12.92
N GLY A 33 0.06 -12.35 12.23
CA GLY A 33 -1.24 -12.89 12.63
C GLY A 33 -2.29 -11.78 12.82
N ASN A 34 -2.84 -11.72 14.03
CA ASN A 34 -3.90 -10.76 14.38
C ASN A 34 -3.40 -9.31 14.50
N GLU A 35 -2.09 -9.08 14.65
CA GLU A 35 -1.51 -7.74 14.75
C GLU A 35 -1.36 -7.06 13.38
N ALA A 36 -1.43 -7.82 12.28
CA ALA A 36 -1.25 -7.32 10.92
C ALA A 36 -2.13 -6.09 10.61
N LYS A 37 -3.41 -6.13 11.04
CA LYS A 37 -4.36 -5.01 10.83
C LYS A 37 -3.92 -3.74 11.56
N GLN A 38 -3.41 -3.87 12.79
CA GLN A 38 -2.97 -2.72 13.59
C GLN A 38 -1.71 -2.08 13.00
N LEU A 39 -0.78 -2.90 12.50
CA LEU A 39 0.41 -2.42 11.83
C LEU A 39 0.08 -1.62 10.56
N VAL A 40 -0.83 -2.13 9.73
CA VAL A 40 -1.26 -1.44 8.51
C VAL A 40 -2.05 -0.18 8.83
N ALA A 41 -2.93 -0.21 9.83
CA ALA A 41 -3.63 0.99 10.29
C ALA A 41 -2.67 2.10 10.71
N ARG A 42 -1.57 1.77 11.42
CA ARG A 42 -0.54 2.75 11.78
C ARG A 42 0.17 3.33 10.56
N GLN A 43 0.49 2.50 9.57
CA GLN A 43 1.12 2.97 8.32
C GLN A 43 0.18 3.89 7.53
N LEU A 44 -1.12 3.59 7.51
CA LEU A 44 -2.13 4.42 6.89
C LEU A 44 -2.21 5.81 7.57
N GLU A 45 -2.19 5.87 8.90
CA GLU A 45 -2.16 7.15 9.62
C GLU A 45 -0.90 7.96 9.28
N TRP A 46 0.28 7.34 9.26
CA TRP A 46 1.51 8.04 8.85
C TRP A 46 1.50 8.52 7.40
N ALA A 47 0.83 7.80 6.50
CA ALA A 47 0.65 8.24 5.12
C ALA A 47 -0.31 9.44 5.03
N ARG A 48 -1.37 9.46 5.86
CA ARG A 48 -2.30 10.59 6.00
C ARG A 48 -1.62 11.83 6.54
N GLU A 49 -0.83 11.70 7.61
CA GLU A 49 -0.07 12.80 8.22
C GLU A 49 0.89 13.46 7.22
N ARG A 50 1.51 12.66 6.33
CA ARG A 50 2.42 13.16 5.27
C ARG A 50 1.69 13.62 4.00
N GLY A 51 0.37 13.48 3.93
CA GLY A 51 -0.42 13.82 2.74
C GLY A 51 -0.09 12.96 1.52
N ASN A 52 0.43 11.75 1.70
CA ASN A 52 0.85 10.88 0.60
C ASN A 52 -0.32 10.05 0.05
N GLY A 53 -1.06 10.60 -0.92
CA GLY A 53 -2.25 9.97 -1.50
C GLY A 53 -2.04 8.55 -2.04
N GLN A 54 -0.86 8.26 -2.61
CA GLN A 54 -0.56 6.93 -3.15
C GLN A 54 -0.39 5.89 -2.05
N GLU A 55 0.35 6.22 -0.99
CA GLU A 55 0.50 5.34 0.17
C GLU A 55 -0.83 5.18 0.93
N ILE A 56 -1.64 6.24 1.02
CA ILE A 56 -2.98 6.17 1.60
C ILE A 56 -3.84 5.15 0.85
N ALA A 57 -3.87 5.23 -0.48
CA ALA A 57 -4.64 4.30 -1.31
C ALA A 57 -4.14 2.85 -1.16
N TYR A 58 -2.82 2.66 -1.20
CA TYR A 58 -2.20 1.34 -1.05
C TYR A 58 -2.50 0.72 0.32
N TRP A 59 -2.24 1.44 1.41
CA TRP A 59 -2.45 0.92 2.76
C TRP A 59 -3.92 0.72 3.10
N SER A 60 -4.82 1.55 2.55
CA SER A 60 -6.26 1.31 2.67
C SER A 60 -6.65 -0.01 2.01
N ALA A 61 -6.16 -0.29 0.79
CA ALA A 61 -6.45 -1.54 0.10
C ALA A 61 -5.87 -2.78 0.83
N VAL A 62 -4.66 -2.69 1.39
CA VAL A 62 -4.07 -3.75 2.21
C VAL A 62 -4.89 -4.00 3.48
N LEU A 63 -5.39 -2.95 4.12
CA LEU A 63 -6.22 -3.08 5.32
C LEU A 63 -7.56 -3.77 5.02
N GLU A 64 -8.20 -3.43 3.91
CA GLU A 64 -9.44 -4.05 3.44
C GLU A 64 -9.25 -5.54 3.08
N ASP A 65 -8.17 -5.87 2.38
CA ASP A 65 -7.85 -7.26 2.04
C ASP A 65 -7.56 -8.08 3.31
N LEU A 66 -6.76 -7.56 4.26
CA LEU A 66 -6.54 -8.19 5.58
C LEU A 66 -7.83 -8.38 6.37
N ALA A 67 -8.81 -7.48 6.24
CA ALA A 67 -10.12 -7.62 6.88
C ALA A 67 -10.93 -8.79 6.32
N SER A 68 -10.70 -9.13 5.06
CA SER A 68 -11.40 -10.17 4.31
C SER A 68 -10.74 -11.56 4.43
N LEU A 69 -9.49 -11.64 4.89
CA LEU A 69 -8.79 -12.90 5.11
C LEU A 69 -9.34 -13.65 6.35
N PRO A 70 -9.42 -14.99 6.31
CA PRO A 70 -9.82 -15.79 7.45
C PRO A 70 -8.85 -15.62 8.63
N SER A 71 -9.40 -15.66 9.85
CA SER A 71 -8.66 -15.46 11.10
C SER A 71 -7.70 -16.59 11.41
#